data_AF-A0A811LBG7-F1
#
_entry.id   AF-A0A811LBG7-F1
#
_cell.length_a   1.000
_cell.length_b   1.000
_cell.length_c   1.000
_cell.angle_alpha   90.00
_cell.angle_beta   90.00
_cell.angle_gamma   90.00
#
_symmetry.space_group_name_H-M   'P 1'
#
loop_
_entity.id
_entity.type
_entity.pdbx_description
1 polymer ?
#
loop_
_entity_poly.entity_id
_entity_poly.type
_entity_poly.pdbx_seq_one_letter_code
_entity_poly.pdbx_strand_id
1 'polypeptide(L)'
;MRRILALRSNIITARIPDQPCYSNVIADQALESHQQSQRSFNQPKPDINLKNKLHIATDLVIQKHPDDGKKVLEQAASEYETSKPQDIMEKFEKVKNRTANKPSKGFFLYEETQVLNSIRKILMQAEGDQVDIASGFAESLVKLKLAKVESVWLKEMVKFELVKNNISSAIEVYTRFSTMTPHKKLFPAPVFIILCHISTELEKTPKRMRKERDELKAQKERILKIIEASGSKLQKICMEACVLLYGGDGLGGLDVLKRNDMELGVDQLNFIVEISRNTHLPQILLPIVDYGSRILPSHTPTKVKFYNAVLAELGKRGDFERMDKIVQRVWEEVPNRELFKYQYIFHRARHFYRCKNLAIPEYLLEMIRRLGDY
;
A
#
# COMPACT_ATOMS: atom_id res chain seq x y z
N MET A 1 -24.01 -36.24 -34.99
CA MET A 1 -23.17 -35.38 -35.87
C MET A 1 -23.27 -33.95 -35.35
N ARG A 2 -22.43 -33.51 -34.40
CA ARG A 2 -21.14 -32.78 -34.59
C ARG A 2 -21.20 -31.64 -35.62
N ARG A 3 -21.28 -30.39 -35.14
CA ARG A 3 -20.20 -29.38 -35.25
C ARG A 3 -20.50 -28.16 -34.35
N ILE A 4 -19.80 -28.15 -33.23
CA ILE A 4 -19.58 -27.01 -32.33
C ILE A 4 -18.52 -26.12 -32.99
N LEU A 5 -18.79 -24.83 -33.15
CA LEU A 5 -17.79 -23.84 -33.55
C LEU A 5 -16.98 -23.44 -32.32
N ALA A 6 -15.71 -23.83 -32.35
CA ALA A 6 -14.69 -23.45 -31.40
C ALA A 6 -14.25 -22.01 -31.63
N LEU A 7 -14.42 -21.14 -30.64
CA LEU A 7 -13.61 -19.94 -30.49
C LEU A 7 -12.56 -20.23 -29.42
N ARG A 8 -11.32 -20.39 -29.91
CA ARG A 8 -10.12 -20.67 -29.14
C ARG A 8 -9.85 -19.52 -28.16
N SER A 9 -9.77 -19.87 -26.88
CA SER A 9 -9.11 -19.07 -25.85
C SER A 9 -7.60 -19.08 -26.11
N ASN A 10 -7.08 -18.03 -26.74
CA ASN A 10 -5.65 -17.71 -26.64
C ASN A 10 -5.42 -16.97 -25.32
N ILE A 11 -5.25 -17.73 -24.24
CA ILE A 11 -4.67 -17.22 -23.00
C ILE A 11 -3.18 -17.07 -23.29
N ILE A 12 -2.77 -15.84 -23.62
CA ILE A 12 -1.36 -15.45 -23.57
C ILE A 12 -0.98 -15.41 -22.09
N THR A 13 -0.36 -16.50 -21.61
CA THR A 13 0.41 -16.50 -20.37
C THR A 13 1.63 -15.62 -20.57
N ALA A 14 1.50 -14.32 -20.29
CA ALA A 14 2.66 -13.46 -20.11
C ALA A 14 3.37 -13.89 -18.82
N ARG A 15 4.45 -14.68 -18.98
CA ARG A 15 5.42 -14.95 -17.92
C ARG A 15 5.95 -13.61 -17.42
N ILE A 16 5.84 -13.39 -16.12
CA ILE A 16 6.55 -12.33 -15.40
C ILE A 16 8.05 -12.60 -15.61
N PRO A 17 8.88 -11.61 -16.02
CA PRO A 17 10.31 -11.82 -16.14
C PRO A 17 10.93 -12.07 -14.76
N ASP A 18 11.72 -13.13 -14.65
CA ASP A 18 12.54 -13.46 -13.49
C ASP A 18 13.45 -12.28 -13.12
N GLN A 19 13.39 -11.84 -11.86
CA GLN A 19 14.38 -10.93 -11.30
C GLN A 19 15.68 -11.72 -11.04
N PRO A 20 16.87 -11.13 -11.27
CA PRO A 20 18.13 -11.84 -11.10
C PRO A 20 18.36 -12.21 -9.62
N CYS A 21 18.61 -13.50 -9.38
CA CYS A 21 18.98 -14.06 -8.09
C CYS A 21 20.36 -13.54 -7.65
N TYR A 22 20.40 -12.71 -6.61
CA TYR A 22 21.62 -12.30 -5.89
C TYR A 22 21.96 -13.27 -4.74
N SER A 23 21.84 -14.59 -4.95
CA SER A 23 21.90 -15.56 -3.85
C SER A 23 23.29 -15.76 -3.24
N ASN A 24 24.37 -15.55 -4.01
CA ASN A 24 25.70 -15.99 -3.59
C ASN A 24 26.60 -14.87 -3.02
N VAL A 25 26.25 -13.60 -3.21
CA VAL A 25 27.01 -12.45 -2.65
C VAL A 25 26.50 -12.07 -1.25
N ILE A 26 25.25 -12.42 -0.93
CA ILE A 26 24.60 -12.06 0.34
C ILE A 26 25.02 -13.02 1.47
N ALA A 27 25.32 -14.27 1.17
CA ALA A 27 25.69 -15.28 2.18
C ALA A 27 27.01 -14.95 2.88
N ASP A 28 28.04 -14.54 2.13
CA ASP A 28 29.36 -14.22 2.68
C ASP A 28 29.36 -12.89 3.46
N GLN A 29 28.59 -11.89 3.01
CA GLN A 29 28.41 -10.63 3.74
C GLN A 29 27.60 -10.78 5.04
N ALA A 30 26.66 -11.74 5.09
CA ALA A 30 25.89 -12.04 6.29
C ALA A 30 26.71 -12.77 7.36
N LEU A 31 27.68 -13.60 6.95
CA LEU A 31 28.56 -14.33 7.88
C LEU A 31 29.57 -13.39 8.57
N GLU A 32 30.14 -12.44 7.82
CA GLU A 32 31.05 -11.42 8.37
C GLU A 32 30.32 -10.42 9.29
N SER A 33 29.08 -10.03 8.96
CA SER A 33 28.28 -9.15 9.82
C SER A 33 27.84 -9.84 11.12
N HIS A 34 27.58 -11.16 11.08
CA HIS A 34 27.24 -11.95 12.26
C HIS A 34 28.39 -12.00 13.28
N GLN A 35 29.62 -12.24 12.82
CA GLN A 35 30.80 -12.25 13.70
C GLN A 35 31.11 -10.86 14.27
N GLN A 36 30.84 -9.78 13.52
CA GLN A 36 30.97 -8.40 14.02
C GLN A 36 29.90 -8.04 15.06
N SER A 37 28.63 -8.40 14.82
CA SER A 37 27.53 -8.09 15.73
C SER A 37 27.62 -8.86 17.05
N GLN A 38 28.02 -10.13 17.04
CA GLN A 38 28.26 -10.91 18.26
C GLN A 38 29.47 -10.40 19.06
N ARG A 39 30.55 -9.98 18.39
CA ARG A 39 31.72 -9.38 19.05
C ARG A 39 31.41 -8.03 19.69
N SER A 40 30.47 -7.27 19.11
CA SER A 40 30.04 -5.97 19.62
C SER A 40 29.15 -6.07 20.87
N PHE A 41 28.44 -7.19 21.06
CA PHE A 41 27.55 -7.40 22.21
C PHE A 41 28.26 -8.00 23.43
N ASN A 42 29.31 -8.80 23.22
CA ASN A 42 30.05 -9.47 24.30
C ASN A 42 31.20 -8.64 24.89
N GLN A 43 31.39 -7.38 24.46
CA GLN A 43 32.36 -6.46 25.06
C GLN A 43 31.68 -5.48 26.03
N PRO A 44 32.32 -5.13 27.16
CA PRO A 44 31.76 -4.17 28.09
C PRO A 44 31.71 -2.77 27.46
N LYS A 45 30.49 -2.33 27.16
CA LYS A 45 30.02 -0.97 26.80
C LYS A 45 30.95 -0.12 25.91
N PRO A 46 30.63 0.02 24.63
CA PRO A 46 30.52 1.34 24.02
C PRO A 46 29.08 1.85 24.20
N ASP A 47 28.93 3.17 24.34
CA ASP A 47 27.64 3.85 24.38
C ASP A 47 26.99 3.79 22.99
N ILE A 48 26.38 2.65 22.65
CA ILE A 48 25.77 2.41 21.34
C ILE A 48 24.58 3.36 21.17
N ASN A 49 24.66 4.29 20.22
CA ASN A 49 23.55 5.20 19.91
C ASN A 49 22.26 4.41 19.63
N LEU A 50 21.11 4.91 20.09
CA LEU A 50 19.78 4.33 19.93
C LEU A 50 19.50 3.80 18.51
N LYS A 51 19.95 4.52 17.48
CA LYS A 51 19.83 4.10 16.07
C LYS A 51 20.52 2.75 15.80
N ASN A 52 21.69 2.54 16.41
CA ASN A 52 22.46 1.31 16.30
C ASN A 52 21.89 0.21 17.20
N LYS A 53 21.36 0.51 18.39
CA LYS A 53 20.64 -0.47 19.23
C LYS A 53 19.39 -1.01 18.52
N LEU A 54 18.68 -0.16 17.80
CA LEU A 54 17.52 -0.55 16.98
C LEU A 54 17.93 -1.34 15.73
N HIS A 55 19.06 -1.00 15.11
CA HIS A 55 19.62 -1.79 14.01
C HIS A 55 20.02 -3.19 14.49
N ILE A 56 20.73 -3.29 15.61
CA ILE A 56 21.12 -4.55 16.26
C ILE A 56 19.88 -5.35 16.66
N ALA A 57 18.87 -4.73 17.25
CA ALA A 57 17.62 -5.43 17.56
C ALA A 57 16.93 -5.99 16.32
N THR A 58 16.89 -5.21 15.23
CA THR A 58 16.31 -5.63 13.95
C THR A 58 17.10 -6.79 13.37
N ASP A 59 18.43 -6.73 13.41
CA ASP A 59 19.32 -7.79 12.92
C ASP A 59 19.23 -9.06 13.77
N LEU A 60 19.09 -8.94 15.10
CA LEU A 60 18.90 -10.08 16.01
C LEU A 60 17.55 -10.78 15.79
N VAL A 61 16.48 -10.00 15.57
CA VAL A 61 15.17 -10.55 15.16
C VAL A 61 15.29 -11.26 13.82
N ILE A 62 15.98 -10.66 12.85
CA ILE A 62 16.22 -11.23 11.51
C ILE A 62 17.05 -12.53 11.58
N GLN A 63 17.97 -12.66 12.53
CA GLN A 63 18.87 -13.80 12.70
C GLN A 63 18.31 -14.92 13.59
N LYS A 64 16.98 -15.00 13.79
CA LYS A 64 16.30 -16.02 14.61
C LYS A 64 16.66 -16.00 16.10
N HIS A 65 17.03 -14.83 16.61
CA HIS A 65 17.12 -14.56 18.05
C HIS A 65 16.05 -13.54 18.47
N PRO A 66 14.75 -13.86 18.29
CA PRO A 66 13.66 -12.90 18.53
C PRO A 66 13.59 -12.48 19.99
N ASP A 67 13.92 -13.38 20.93
CA ASP A 67 13.95 -13.07 22.36
C ASP A 67 15.08 -12.10 22.72
N ASP A 68 16.22 -12.20 22.05
CA ASP A 68 17.36 -11.30 22.29
C ASP A 68 17.16 -9.95 21.60
N GLY A 69 16.60 -9.94 20.39
CA GLY A 69 16.16 -8.71 19.73
C GLY A 69 15.07 -7.98 20.53
N LYS A 70 14.12 -8.72 21.11
CA LYS A 70 13.10 -8.19 22.03
C LYS A 70 13.72 -7.64 23.30
N LYS A 71 14.68 -8.35 23.93
CA LYS A 71 15.43 -7.83 25.08
C LYS A 71 16.20 -6.57 24.74
N VAL A 72 16.81 -6.44 23.56
CA VAL A 72 17.50 -5.21 23.14
C VAL A 72 16.51 -4.05 22.94
N LEU A 73 15.30 -4.32 22.43
CA LEU A 73 14.23 -3.32 22.33
C LEU A 73 13.71 -2.89 23.70
N GLU A 74 13.50 -3.85 24.61
CA GLU A 74 13.08 -3.60 25.99
C GLU A 74 14.17 -2.89 26.79
N GLN A 75 15.44 -3.23 26.57
CA GLN A 75 16.59 -2.56 27.17
C GLN A 75 16.73 -1.14 26.64
N ALA A 76 16.60 -0.91 25.33
CA ALA A 76 16.58 0.44 24.75
C ALA A 76 15.39 1.28 25.26
N ALA A 77 14.24 0.65 25.52
CA ALA A 77 13.09 1.29 26.15
C ALA A 77 13.32 1.61 27.63
N SER A 78 13.99 0.72 28.39
CA SER A 78 14.29 0.91 29.81
C SER A 78 15.42 1.93 30.07
N GLU A 79 16.39 2.05 29.15
CA GLU A 79 17.44 3.07 29.18
C GLU A 79 16.89 4.48 28.93
N TYR A 80 15.73 4.58 28.27
CA TYR A 80 14.97 5.82 28.12
C TYR A 80 14.28 6.25 29.42
N GLU A 81 14.15 5.36 30.40
CA GLU A 81 13.60 5.67 31.73
C GLU A 81 14.67 5.87 32.83
N THR A 82 15.98 5.64 32.59
CA THR A 82 16.95 5.51 33.70
C THR A 82 18.37 6.09 33.53
N SER A 83 18.63 6.99 32.57
CA SER A 83 19.96 7.66 32.47
C SER A 83 19.92 9.10 33.05
N LYS A 84 20.95 9.49 33.82
CA LYS A 84 20.91 10.58 34.82
C LYS A 84 20.26 11.91 34.34
N PRO A 85 19.33 12.51 35.14
CA PRO A 85 18.48 13.64 34.72
C PRO A 85 19.18 14.92 34.24
N GLN A 86 20.39 15.22 34.73
CA GLN A 86 21.03 16.53 34.51
C GLN A 86 21.60 16.69 33.08
N ASP A 87 22.24 15.67 32.52
CA ASP A 87 22.84 15.72 31.17
C ASP A 87 21.79 15.63 30.06
N ILE A 88 20.67 14.94 30.35
CA ILE A 88 19.50 14.85 29.48
C ILE A 88 18.72 16.16 29.51
N MET A 89 18.54 16.80 30.67
CA MET A 89 17.91 18.14 30.76
C MET A 89 18.69 19.18 29.97
N GLU A 90 20.03 19.14 29.97
CA GLU A 90 20.84 20.11 29.23
C GLU A 90 20.79 19.89 27.70
N LYS A 91 20.72 18.63 27.24
CA LYS A 91 20.50 18.29 25.82
C LYS A 91 19.05 18.53 25.38
N PHE A 92 18.07 18.22 26.22
CA PHE A 92 16.66 18.57 25.99
C PHE A 92 16.45 20.08 26.00
N GLU A 93 17.10 20.86 26.88
CA GLU A 93 17.06 22.32 26.88
C GLU A 93 17.67 22.90 25.61
N LYS A 94 18.80 22.37 25.12
CA LYS A 94 19.38 22.77 23.83
C LYS A 94 18.47 22.43 22.64
N VAL A 95 17.78 21.29 22.67
CA VAL A 95 16.82 20.89 21.62
C VAL A 95 15.52 21.70 21.74
N LYS A 96 15.02 21.95 22.95
CA LYS A 96 13.85 22.77 23.30
C LYS A 96 14.07 24.24 22.92
N ASN A 97 15.27 24.77 23.15
CA ASN A 97 15.65 26.14 22.77
C ASN A 97 15.88 26.27 21.26
N ARG A 98 16.25 25.18 20.56
CA ARG A 98 16.22 25.10 19.08
C ARG A 98 14.82 24.87 18.51
N THR A 99 13.88 24.38 19.32
CA THR A 99 12.45 24.16 18.96
C THR A 99 11.52 25.16 19.66
N ALA A 100 12.06 26.30 20.13
CA ALA A 100 11.29 27.40 20.71
C ALA A 100 10.31 28.05 19.72
N ASN A 101 10.34 27.63 18.45
CA ASN A 101 9.19 27.67 17.56
C ASN A 101 8.40 26.35 17.67
N LYS A 102 7.50 26.28 18.67
CA LYS A 102 6.40 25.32 18.90
C LYS A 102 6.48 23.96 18.15
N PRO A 103 6.64 22.81 18.81
CA PRO A 103 6.43 21.52 18.16
C PRO A 103 4.92 21.34 17.90
N SER A 104 4.49 21.59 16.67
CA SER A 104 3.18 21.16 16.21
C SER A 104 3.19 19.64 16.03
N LYS A 105 2.26 18.92 16.68
CA LYS A 105 1.81 17.53 16.41
C LYS A 105 2.87 16.49 15.95
N GLY A 106 3.25 15.57 16.84
CA GLY A 106 3.52 14.15 16.50
C GLY A 106 4.76 13.83 15.64
N PHE A 107 5.94 13.91 16.24
CA PHE A 107 7.18 13.42 15.64
C PHE A 107 7.27 11.89 15.78
N PHE A 108 7.36 11.16 14.67
CA PHE A 108 7.63 9.71 14.62
C PHE A 108 9.00 9.50 14.01
N LEU A 109 9.80 8.60 14.59
CA LEU A 109 11.20 8.41 14.19
C LEU A 109 11.33 7.68 12.85
N TYR A 110 10.40 6.76 12.54
CA TYR A 110 10.43 5.96 11.32
C TYR A 110 9.35 6.38 10.32
N GLU A 111 9.77 6.50 9.07
CA GLU A 111 8.87 6.72 7.94
C GLU A 111 8.16 5.42 7.52
N GLU A 112 6.97 5.55 6.91
CA GLU A 112 6.16 4.42 6.44
C GLU A 112 6.96 3.45 5.55
N THR A 113 7.82 3.98 4.68
CA THR A 113 8.65 3.20 3.74
C THR A 113 9.68 2.34 4.46
N GLN A 114 10.26 2.85 5.56
CA GLN A 114 11.24 2.11 6.36
C GLN A 114 10.56 0.94 7.08
N VAL A 115 9.40 1.18 7.68
CA VAL A 115 8.60 0.16 8.36
C VAL A 115 8.15 -0.93 7.37
N LEU A 116 7.62 -0.52 6.20
CA LEU A 116 7.21 -1.44 5.15
C LEU A 116 8.36 -2.34 4.67
N ASN A 117 9.55 -1.77 4.46
CA ASN A 117 10.71 -2.54 4.00
C ASN A 117 11.17 -3.56 5.05
N SER A 118 11.17 -3.20 6.34
CA SER A 118 11.49 -4.14 7.42
C SER A 118 10.45 -5.26 7.51
N ILE A 119 9.16 -4.94 7.45
CA ILE A 119 8.08 -5.93 7.43
C ILE A 119 8.25 -6.90 6.27
N ARG A 120 8.51 -6.40 5.05
CA ARG A 120 8.73 -7.26 3.87
C ARG A 120 9.91 -8.20 4.05
N LYS A 121 11.02 -7.72 4.61
CA LYS A 121 12.20 -8.56 4.89
C LYS A 121 11.86 -9.70 5.84
N ILE A 122 11.12 -9.43 6.92
CA ILE A 122 10.67 -10.45 7.87
C ILE A 122 9.74 -11.45 7.16
N LEU A 123 8.72 -10.95 6.45
CA LEU A 123 7.76 -11.80 5.73
C LEU A 123 8.39 -12.72 4.68
N MET A 124 9.54 -12.34 4.10
CA MET A 124 10.26 -13.14 3.11
C MET A 124 11.17 -14.22 3.70
N GLN A 125 11.32 -14.30 5.02
CA GLN A 125 12.15 -15.34 5.65
C GLN A 125 11.49 -16.72 5.56
N ALA A 126 12.31 -17.76 5.42
CA ALA A 126 11.84 -19.12 5.13
C ALA A 126 11.36 -19.90 6.36
N GLU A 127 11.62 -19.43 7.58
CA GLU A 127 11.44 -20.23 8.81
C GLU A 127 10.74 -19.48 9.93
N GLY A 128 9.69 -20.10 10.49
CA GLY A 128 8.90 -19.56 11.60
C GLY A 128 7.58 -18.92 11.16
N ASP A 129 6.78 -18.48 12.13
CA ASP A 129 5.57 -17.71 11.85
C ASP A 129 5.92 -16.24 11.56
N GLN A 130 6.21 -15.98 10.28
CA GLN A 130 6.66 -14.66 9.84
C GLN A 130 5.67 -13.53 10.14
N VAL A 131 4.37 -13.83 10.14
CA VAL A 131 3.35 -12.79 10.36
C VAL A 131 3.30 -12.42 11.83
N ASP A 132 3.47 -13.38 12.73
CA ASP A 132 3.58 -13.10 14.16
C ASP A 132 4.85 -12.32 14.50
N ILE A 133 5.99 -12.67 13.89
CA ILE A 133 7.25 -11.93 14.07
C ILE A 133 7.11 -10.50 13.55
N ALA A 134 6.59 -10.33 12.32
CA ALA A 134 6.36 -9.01 11.72
C ALA A 134 5.36 -8.18 12.54
N SER A 135 4.31 -8.83 13.08
CA SER A 135 3.31 -8.19 13.94
C SER A 135 3.91 -7.76 15.27
N GLY A 136 4.74 -8.58 15.90
CA GLY A 136 5.45 -8.22 17.13
C GLY A 136 6.39 -7.04 16.94
N PHE A 137 7.15 -7.03 15.84
CA PHE A 137 8.00 -5.90 15.44
C PHE A 137 7.19 -4.61 15.25
N ALA A 138 6.15 -4.64 14.42
CA ALA A 138 5.33 -3.47 14.12
C ALA A 138 4.58 -2.97 15.37
N GLU A 139 4.06 -3.87 16.21
CA GLU A 139 3.39 -3.51 17.46
C GLU A 139 4.35 -2.80 18.42
N SER A 140 5.60 -3.27 18.50
CA SER A 140 6.64 -2.64 19.33
C SER A 140 6.93 -1.21 18.85
N LEU A 141 7.09 -1.01 17.54
CA LEU A 141 7.28 0.33 16.97
C LEU A 141 6.12 1.28 17.27
N VAL A 142 4.88 0.80 17.17
CA VAL A 142 3.69 1.63 17.42
C VAL A 142 3.53 1.93 18.91
N LYS A 143 3.71 0.95 19.81
CA LYS A 143 3.63 1.14 21.27
C LYS A 143 4.68 2.11 21.79
N LEU A 144 5.91 2.02 21.25
CA LEU A 144 7.02 2.93 21.55
C LEU A 144 6.88 4.29 20.86
N LYS A 145 5.78 4.55 20.13
CA LYS A 145 5.54 5.78 19.36
C LYS A 145 6.65 6.10 18.35
N LEU A 146 7.37 5.09 17.89
CA LEU A 146 8.43 5.20 16.89
C LEU A 146 7.84 5.22 15.47
N ALA A 147 6.67 4.62 15.27
CA ALA A 147 5.91 4.64 14.02
C ALA A 147 4.39 4.77 14.27
N LYS A 148 3.64 5.20 13.25
CA LYS A 148 2.18 5.15 13.21
C LYS A 148 1.70 3.87 12.53
N VAL A 149 0.49 3.46 12.87
CA VAL A 149 -0.27 2.51 12.04
C VAL A 149 -0.63 3.19 10.74
N GLU A 150 -0.14 2.64 9.63
CA GLU A 150 -0.42 3.14 8.29
C GLU A 150 -0.97 2.03 7.39
N SER A 151 -1.79 2.44 6.43
CA SER A 151 -2.58 1.54 5.58
C SER A 151 -1.70 0.65 4.70
N VAL A 152 -0.55 1.16 4.22
CA VAL A 152 0.27 0.46 3.21
C VAL A 152 0.99 -0.75 3.80
N TRP A 153 1.63 -0.60 4.97
CA TRP A 153 2.34 -1.72 5.59
C TRP A 153 1.39 -2.70 6.27
N LEU A 154 0.26 -2.24 6.82
CA LEU A 154 -0.75 -3.13 7.39
C LEU A 154 -1.36 -4.04 6.31
N LYS A 155 -1.64 -3.46 5.13
CA LYS A 155 -2.06 -4.22 3.96
C LYS A 155 -1.06 -5.31 3.59
N GLU A 156 0.25 -5.09 3.72
CA GLU A 156 1.25 -6.09 3.34
C GLU A 156 1.17 -7.34 4.21
N MET A 157 1.02 -7.18 5.53
CA MET A 157 0.86 -8.32 6.45
C MET A 157 -0.48 -9.04 6.21
N VAL A 158 -1.57 -8.29 6.05
CA VAL A 158 -2.89 -8.85 5.70
C VAL A 158 -2.82 -9.64 4.39
N LYS A 159 -2.15 -9.10 3.37
CA LYS A 159 -1.98 -9.77 2.08
C LYS A 159 -1.23 -11.09 2.23
N PHE A 160 -0.23 -11.15 3.09
CA PHE A 160 0.55 -12.37 3.33
C PHE A 160 -0.32 -13.50 3.91
N GLU A 161 -1.20 -13.19 4.86
CA GLU A 161 -2.19 -14.14 5.38
C GLU A 161 -3.18 -14.61 4.32
N LEU A 162 -3.66 -13.69 3.48
CA LEU A 162 -4.59 -14.02 2.39
C LEU A 162 -3.97 -14.93 1.32
N VAL A 163 -2.66 -14.80 1.04
CA VAL A 163 -1.95 -15.72 0.12
C VAL A 163 -1.94 -17.16 0.65
N LYS A 164 -1.92 -17.34 1.97
CA LYS A 164 -2.07 -18.65 2.63
C LYS A 164 -3.53 -19.10 2.75
N ASN A 165 -4.47 -18.36 2.16
CA ASN A 165 -5.91 -18.51 2.28
C ASN A 165 -6.44 -18.46 3.73
N ASN A 166 -5.73 -17.78 4.62
CA ASN A 166 -6.09 -17.68 6.03
C ASN A 166 -6.85 -16.37 6.31
N ILE A 167 -8.12 -16.35 5.91
CA ILE A 167 -8.96 -15.15 6.00
C ILE A 167 -9.19 -14.73 7.46
N SER A 168 -9.33 -15.67 8.40
CA SER A 168 -9.53 -15.34 9.82
C SER A 168 -8.32 -14.62 10.40
N SER A 169 -7.11 -15.14 10.16
CA SER A 169 -5.89 -14.50 10.66
C SER A 169 -5.62 -13.16 9.97
N ALA A 170 -5.95 -13.01 8.69
CA ALA A 170 -5.90 -11.70 8.02
C ALA A 170 -6.79 -10.66 8.72
N ILE A 171 -7.99 -11.05 9.14
CA ILE A 171 -8.93 -10.18 9.88
C ILE A 171 -8.40 -9.89 11.29
N GLU A 172 -7.78 -10.87 11.95
CA GLU A 172 -7.18 -10.70 13.29
C GLU A 172 -5.99 -9.73 13.26
N VAL A 173 -5.08 -9.86 12.30
CA VAL A 173 -3.96 -8.93 12.08
C VAL A 173 -4.50 -7.52 11.86
N TYR A 174 -5.48 -7.35 10.98
CA TYR A 174 -6.13 -6.05 10.78
C TYR A 174 -6.71 -5.49 12.08
N THR A 175 -7.47 -6.31 12.81
CA THR A 175 -8.18 -5.89 14.02
C THR A 175 -7.18 -5.45 15.10
N ARG A 176 -6.10 -6.24 15.30
CA ARG A 176 -5.00 -5.94 16.23
C ARG A 176 -4.48 -4.53 16.02
N PHE A 177 -4.07 -4.18 14.81
CA PHE A 177 -3.51 -2.85 14.53
C PHE A 177 -4.54 -1.72 14.48
N SER A 178 -5.78 -1.99 14.04
CA SER A 178 -6.83 -0.96 14.03
C SER A 178 -7.15 -0.43 15.44
N THR A 179 -7.10 -1.32 16.45
CA THR A 179 -7.40 -0.97 17.85
C THR A 179 -6.27 -0.20 18.53
N MET A 180 -5.05 -0.23 17.99
CA MET A 180 -3.91 0.54 18.49
C MET A 180 -3.99 2.04 18.16
N THR A 181 -4.92 2.45 17.29
CA THR A 181 -5.08 3.86 16.91
C THR A 181 -6.10 4.59 17.76
N PRO A 182 -5.82 5.85 18.16
CA PRO A 182 -6.85 6.72 18.71
C PRO A 182 -8.01 6.83 17.71
N HIS A 183 -9.24 6.63 18.19
CA HIS A 183 -10.49 6.68 17.42
C HIS A 183 -10.80 5.49 16.50
N LYS A 184 -10.11 4.33 16.62
CA LYS A 184 -10.42 3.10 15.84
C LYS A 184 -10.55 3.39 14.34
N LYS A 185 -9.56 4.06 13.76
CA LYS A 185 -9.56 4.50 12.36
C LYS A 185 -9.71 3.30 11.40
N LEU A 186 -10.53 3.44 10.36
CA LEU A 186 -10.59 2.50 9.24
C LEU A 186 -9.33 2.62 8.37
N PHE A 187 -8.67 1.51 8.05
CA PHE A 187 -7.57 1.45 7.08
C PHE A 187 -8.08 0.87 5.75
N PRO A 188 -8.27 1.68 4.69
CA PRO A 188 -9.00 1.24 3.50
C PRO A 188 -8.31 0.12 2.72
N ALA A 189 -6.99 0.19 2.55
CA ALA A 189 -6.25 -0.76 1.72
C ALA A 189 -6.30 -2.21 2.25
N PRO A 190 -6.02 -2.50 3.54
CA PRO A 190 -6.13 -3.86 4.07
C PRO A 190 -7.58 -4.38 4.05
N VAL A 191 -8.56 -3.54 4.38
CA VAL A 191 -9.99 -3.92 4.33
C VAL A 191 -10.41 -4.30 2.91
N PHE A 192 -10.01 -3.48 1.94
CA PHE A 192 -10.31 -3.68 0.53
C PHE A 192 -9.78 -5.03 0.03
N ILE A 193 -8.53 -5.38 0.31
CA ILE A 193 -7.95 -6.65 -0.16
C ILE A 193 -8.60 -7.86 0.50
N ILE A 194 -9.04 -7.76 1.77
CA ILE A 194 -9.79 -8.84 2.43
C ILE A 194 -11.14 -9.04 1.73
N LEU A 195 -11.88 -7.97 1.47
CA LEU A 195 -13.17 -8.06 0.78
C LEU A 195 -13.04 -8.61 -0.64
N CYS A 196 -12.00 -8.20 -1.38
CA CYS A 196 -11.74 -8.72 -2.72
C CYS A 196 -11.42 -10.22 -2.68
N HIS A 197 -10.60 -10.66 -1.72
CA HIS A 197 -10.26 -12.06 -1.54
C HIS A 197 -11.51 -12.90 -1.21
N ILE A 198 -12.30 -12.46 -0.23
CA ILE A 198 -13.56 -13.14 0.14
C ILE A 198 -14.52 -13.23 -1.05
N SER A 199 -14.68 -12.14 -1.81
CA SER A 199 -15.58 -12.12 -2.97
C SER A 199 -15.12 -13.09 -4.07
N THR A 200 -13.81 -13.10 -4.33
CA THR A 200 -13.18 -14.04 -5.28
C THR A 200 -13.38 -15.50 -4.86
N GLU A 201 -13.19 -15.82 -3.58
CA GLU A 201 -13.38 -17.19 -3.07
C GLU A 201 -14.85 -17.61 -3.07
N LEU A 202 -15.80 -16.68 -2.82
CA LEU A 202 -17.24 -16.96 -2.93
C LEU A 202 -17.69 -17.29 -4.36
N GLU A 203 -17.06 -16.69 -5.37
CA GLU A 203 -17.31 -16.98 -6.78
C GLU A 203 -16.74 -18.34 -7.19
N LYS A 204 -15.52 -18.65 -6.75
CA LYS A 204 -14.87 -19.94 -7.02
C LYS A 204 -15.53 -21.11 -6.31
N THR A 205 -16.09 -20.89 -5.12
CA THR A 205 -16.68 -21.96 -4.30
C THR A 205 -18.04 -22.42 -4.87
N PRO A 206 -18.19 -23.68 -5.31
CA PRO A 206 -19.43 -24.21 -5.86
C PRO A 206 -20.64 -24.02 -4.94
N LYS A 207 -21.83 -23.78 -5.50
CA LYS A 207 -23.07 -23.58 -4.71
C LYS A 207 -23.43 -24.76 -3.78
N ARG A 208 -22.95 -25.97 -4.09
CA ARG A 208 -23.15 -27.19 -3.29
C ARG A 208 -22.32 -27.23 -2.00
N MET A 209 -21.23 -26.47 -1.93
CA MET A 209 -20.35 -26.32 -0.76
C MET A 209 -20.93 -25.30 0.22
N ARG A 210 -22.09 -25.66 0.82
CA ARG A 210 -22.85 -24.72 1.67
C ARG A 210 -22.04 -24.27 2.89
N LYS A 211 -21.35 -25.21 3.54
CA LYS A 211 -20.57 -24.92 4.75
C LYS A 211 -19.45 -23.93 4.47
N GLU A 212 -18.62 -24.16 3.45
CA GLU A 212 -17.53 -23.23 3.10
C GLU A 212 -18.07 -21.85 2.69
N ARG A 213 -19.19 -21.81 1.94
CA ARG A 213 -19.82 -20.53 1.56
C ARG A 213 -20.37 -19.76 2.77
N ASP A 214 -20.94 -20.45 3.75
CA ASP A 214 -21.49 -19.81 4.94
C ASP A 214 -20.38 -19.31 5.87
N GLU A 215 -19.26 -20.02 5.96
CA GLU A 215 -18.04 -19.54 6.62
C GLU A 215 -17.49 -18.27 5.95
N LEU A 216 -17.38 -18.25 4.62
CA LEU A 216 -16.95 -17.06 3.87
C LEU A 216 -17.89 -15.87 4.06
N LYS A 217 -19.22 -16.10 4.08
CA LYS A 217 -20.20 -15.06 4.38
C LYS A 217 -20.06 -14.54 5.81
N ALA A 218 -19.80 -15.41 6.78
CA ALA A 218 -19.56 -14.99 8.17
C ALA A 218 -18.30 -14.11 8.28
N GLN A 219 -17.23 -14.44 7.56
CA GLN A 219 -16.03 -13.59 7.49
C GLN A 219 -16.30 -12.25 6.79
N LYS A 220 -17.09 -12.25 5.71
CA LYS A 220 -17.55 -11.02 5.04
C LYS A 220 -18.29 -10.13 6.03
N GLU A 221 -19.25 -10.69 6.76
CA GLU A 221 -20.06 -9.97 7.75
C GLU A 221 -19.20 -9.40 8.88
N ARG A 222 -18.17 -10.13 9.34
CA ARG A 222 -17.22 -9.65 10.35
C ARG A 222 -16.48 -8.40 9.87
N ILE A 223 -16.01 -8.37 8.62
CA ILE A 223 -15.38 -7.18 8.05
C ILE A 223 -16.38 -6.04 7.83
N LEU A 224 -17.61 -6.33 7.38
CA LEU A 224 -18.64 -5.31 7.22
C LEU A 224 -18.97 -4.63 8.56
N LYS A 225 -19.02 -5.37 9.67
CA LYS A 225 -19.19 -4.80 11.02
C LYS A 225 -18.03 -3.90 11.44
N ILE A 226 -16.80 -4.25 11.08
CA ILE A 226 -15.63 -3.39 11.31
C ILE A 226 -15.77 -2.09 10.52
N ILE A 227 -16.13 -2.18 9.24
CA ILE A 227 -16.39 -1.00 8.39
C ILE A 227 -17.52 -0.16 9.00
N GLU A 228 -18.57 -0.81 9.51
CA GLU A 228 -19.71 -0.13 10.12
C GLU A 228 -19.30 0.69 11.33
N ALA A 229 -18.47 0.12 12.20
CA ALA A 229 -18.02 0.73 13.45
C ALA A 229 -16.91 1.79 13.27
N SER A 230 -16.02 1.62 12.28
CA SER A 230 -14.81 2.44 12.11
C SER A 230 -14.85 3.39 10.91
N GLY A 231 -15.74 3.16 9.95
CA GLY A 231 -15.81 3.89 8.69
C GLY A 231 -16.92 4.93 8.63
N SER A 232 -16.69 6.02 7.92
CA SER A 232 -17.76 6.96 7.56
C SER A 232 -18.67 6.36 6.47
N LYS A 233 -19.92 6.84 6.38
CA LYS A 233 -20.88 6.40 5.33
C LYS A 233 -20.28 6.45 3.91
N LEU A 234 -19.51 7.51 3.62
CA LEU A 234 -18.80 7.67 2.34
C LEU A 234 -17.82 6.52 2.09
N GLN A 235 -17.00 6.18 3.10
CA GLN A 235 -16.01 5.11 2.99
C GLN A 235 -16.66 3.74 2.76
N LYS A 236 -17.82 3.47 3.39
CA LYS A 236 -18.57 2.22 3.18
C LYS A 236 -19.03 2.08 1.74
N ILE A 237 -19.70 3.13 1.22
CA ILE A 237 -20.21 3.18 -0.16
C ILE A 237 -19.05 3.03 -1.15
N CYS A 238 -17.95 3.77 -0.95
CA CYS A 238 -16.81 3.67 -1.85
C CYS A 238 -16.11 2.31 -1.77
N MET A 239 -16.05 1.68 -0.60
CA MET A 239 -15.47 0.35 -0.42
C MET A 239 -16.28 -0.71 -1.19
N GLU A 240 -17.60 -0.70 -1.03
CA GLU A 240 -18.52 -1.58 -1.75
C GLU A 240 -18.36 -1.43 -3.26
N ALA A 241 -18.38 -0.18 -3.75
CA ALA A 241 -18.14 0.11 -5.15
C ALA A 241 -16.78 -0.39 -5.63
N CYS A 242 -15.70 -0.15 -4.88
CA CYS A 242 -14.36 -0.61 -5.28
C CYS A 242 -14.30 -2.12 -5.45
N VAL A 243 -14.99 -2.90 -4.60
CA VAL A 243 -15.03 -4.36 -4.69
C VAL A 243 -15.74 -4.81 -5.97
N LEU A 244 -16.87 -4.18 -6.32
CA LEU A 244 -17.59 -4.45 -7.57
C LEU A 244 -16.75 -4.08 -8.80
N LEU A 245 -16.16 -2.88 -8.80
CA LEU A 245 -15.27 -2.41 -9.87
C LEU A 245 -14.08 -3.35 -10.07
N TYR A 246 -13.49 -3.85 -8.98
CA TYR A 246 -12.40 -4.82 -9.04
C TYR A 246 -12.84 -6.18 -9.59
N GLY A 247 -14.04 -6.65 -9.20
CA GLY A 247 -14.63 -7.91 -9.66
C GLY A 247 -15.11 -7.89 -11.12
N GLY A 248 -15.01 -6.75 -11.81
CA GLY A 248 -15.43 -6.59 -13.20
C GLY A 248 -16.88 -6.14 -13.38
N ASP A 249 -17.63 -5.94 -12.30
CA ASP A 249 -18.96 -5.33 -12.34
C ASP A 249 -18.84 -3.79 -12.34
N GLY A 250 -18.39 -3.27 -13.48
CA GLY A 250 -18.17 -1.84 -13.69
C GLY A 250 -19.45 -1.01 -13.52
N LEU A 251 -20.57 -1.51 -14.02
CA LEU A 251 -21.87 -0.84 -13.95
C LEU A 251 -22.40 -0.82 -12.52
N GLY A 252 -22.48 -1.98 -11.86
CA GLY A 252 -22.94 -2.06 -10.47
C GLY A 252 -22.08 -1.23 -9.52
N GLY A 253 -20.75 -1.22 -9.73
CA GLY A 253 -19.84 -0.38 -8.97
C GLY A 253 -20.11 1.12 -9.14
N LEU A 254 -20.41 1.58 -10.35
CA LEU A 254 -20.73 2.99 -10.62
C LEU A 254 -22.13 3.38 -10.11
N ASP A 255 -23.11 2.48 -10.21
CA ASP A 255 -24.46 2.71 -9.68
C ASP A 255 -24.44 2.93 -8.17
N VAL A 256 -23.62 2.14 -7.45
CA VAL A 256 -23.41 2.30 -6.00
C VAL A 256 -22.82 3.68 -5.66
N LEU A 257 -21.89 4.19 -6.48
CA LEU A 257 -21.25 5.48 -6.24
C LEU A 257 -22.16 6.66 -6.54
N LYS A 258 -22.97 6.56 -7.59
CA LYS A 258 -23.73 7.69 -8.11
C LYS A 258 -25.05 7.95 -7.40
N ARG A 259 -25.79 6.92 -6.93
CA ARG A 259 -27.07 7.07 -6.20
C ARG A 259 -27.88 8.34 -6.57
N ASN A 260 -28.23 8.45 -7.86
CA ASN A 260 -28.98 9.55 -8.52
C ASN A 260 -28.19 10.77 -9.03
N ASP A 261 -26.88 10.89 -8.75
CA ASP A 261 -26.02 11.95 -9.26
C ASP A 261 -25.43 11.60 -10.64
N MET A 262 -25.23 12.62 -11.48
CA MET A 262 -24.57 12.43 -12.78
C MET A 262 -23.05 12.31 -12.66
N GLU A 263 -22.43 13.01 -11.71
CA GLU A 263 -20.97 13.07 -11.48
C GLU A 263 -20.59 12.45 -10.14
N LEU A 264 -19.38 11.90 -10.04
CA LEU A 264 -18.79 11.48 -8.77
C LEU A 264 -18.41 12.69 -7.91
N GLY A 265 -18.59 12.57 -6.60
CA GLY A 265 -18.08 13.54 -5.65
C GLY A 265 -16.55 13.57 -5.60
N VAL A 266 -15.98 14.73 -5.27
CA VAL A 266 -14.53 14.92 -5.11
C VAL A 266 -13.93 13.94 -4.11
N ASP A 267 -14.58 13.75 -2.97
CA ASP A 267 -14.09 12.86 -1.91
C ASP A 267 -14.21 11.38 -2.28
N GLN A 268 -15.26 11.01 -3.03
CA GLN A 268 -15.41 9.65 -3.56
C GLN A 268 -14.24 9.31 -4.47
N LEU A 269 -13.97 10.16 -5.47
CA LEU A 269 -12.90 9.92 -6.42
C LEU A 269 -11.52 9.93 -5.75
N ASN A 270 -11.29 10.85 -4.80
CA ASN A 270 -10.06 10.88 -4.02
C ASN A 270 -9.84 9.59 -3.22
N PHE A 271 -10.88 9.07 -2.59
CA PHE A 271 -10.82 7.84 -1.81
C PHE A 271 -10.54 6.61 -2.68
N ILE A 272 -11.21 6.49 -3.84
CA ILE A 272 -10.99 5.38 -4.77
C ILE A 272 -9.55 5.42 -5.33
N VAL A 273 -9.06 6.61 -5.68
CA VAL A 273 -7.67 6.81 -6.12
C VAL A 273 -6.68 6.41 -5.03
N GLU A 274 -6.97 6.75 -3.77
CA GLU A 274 -6.15 6.35 -2.63
C GLU A 274 -6.11 4.83 -2.44
N ILE A 275 -7.27 4.15 -2.47
CA ILE A 275 -7.33 2.68 -2.42
C ILE A 275 -6.50 2.07 -3.54
N SER A 276 -6.71 2.52 -4.77
CA SER A 276 -6.00 1.99 -5.95
C SER A 276 -4.49 2.14 -5.82
N ARG A 277 -4.02 3.31 -5.38
CA ARG A 277 -2.58 3.59 -5.15
C ARG A 277 -1.99 2.72 -4.04
N ASN A 278 -2.67 2.61 -2.91
CA ASN A 278 -2.17 1.90 -1.73
C ASN A 278 -2.19 0.38 -1.94
N THR A 279 -3.07 -0.12 -2.80
CA THR A 279 -3.22 -1.55 -3.11
C THR A 279 -2.47 -1.97 -4.37
N HIS A 280 -2.06 -1.03 -5.22
CA HIS A 280 -1.51 -1.26 -6.56
C HIS A 280 -2.49 -2.00 -7.48
N LEU A 281 -3.79 -1.70 -7.34
CA LEU A 281 -4.89 -2.30 -8.09
C LEU A 281 -5.57 -1.21 -8.96
N PRO A 282 -4.97 -0.82 -10.09
CA PRO A 282 -5.53 0.15 -11.04
C PRO A 282 -6.83 -0.28 -11.69
N GLN A 283 -7.14 -1.57 -11.71
CA GLN A 283 -8.38 -2.09 -12.32
C GLN A 283 -9.64 -1.45 -11.74
N ILE A 284 -9.59 -0.94 -10.51
CA ILE A 284 -10.70 -0.20 -9.88
C ILE A 284 -10.96 1.13 -10.60
N LEU A 285 -9.92 1.77 -11.12
CA LEU A 285 -10.00 3.07 -11.80
C LEU A 285 -10.37 2.94 -13.28
N LEU A 286 -10.07 1.80 -13.91
CA LEU A 286 -10.26 1.62 -15.35
C LEU A 286 -11.71 1.77 -15.81
N PRO A 287 -12.72 1.18 -15.13
CA PRO A 287 -14.11 1.44 -15.50
C PRO A 287 -14.42 2.94 -15.44
N ILE A 288 -13.95 3.66 -14.41
CA ILE A 288 -14.20 5.10 -14.26
C ILE A 288 -13.60 5.88 -15.44
N VAL A 289 -12.40 5.51 -15.88
CA VAL A 289 -11.75 6.10 -17.06
C VAL A 289 -12.58 5.88 -18.32
N ASP A 290 -13.13 4.68 -18.48
CA ASP A 290 -13.84 4.29 -19.70
C ASP A 290 -15.11 5.15 -19.92
N TYR A 291 -15.77 5.62 -18.85
CA TYR A 291 -16.89 6.59 -18.92
C TYR A 291 -16.47 8.06 -19.12
N GLY A 292 -15.17 8.36 -19.01
CA GLY A 292 -14.59 9.66 -19.36
C GLY A 292 -15.01 10.82 -18.46
N SER A 293 -14.85 12.04 -18.97
CA SER A 293 -15.13 13.29 -18.25
C SER A 293 -16.56 13.44 -17.74
N ARG A 294 -17.53 12.71 -18.33
CA ARG A 294 -18.97 12.78 -18.01
C ARG A 294 -19.30 12.41 -16.57
N ILE A 295 -18.45 11.61 -15.93
CA ILE A 295 -18.71 11.08 -14.59
C ILE A 295 -17.71 11.61 -13.57
N LEU A 296 -16.71 12.38 -14.01
CA LEU A 296 -15.68 12.93 -13.15
C LEU A 296 -16.13 14.29 -12.59
N PRO A 297 -15.87 14.58 -11.30
CA PRO A 297 -16.23 15.86 -10.70
C PRO A 297 -15.59 17.00 -11.47
N SER A 298 -16.32 18.09 -11.71
CA SER A 298 -15.80 19.34 -12.32
C SER A 298 -14.49 19.89 -11.73
N HIS A 299 -14.08 19.46 -10.54
CA HIS A 299 -12.84 19.85 -9.86
C HIS A 299 -11.56 19.34 -10.56
N THR A 300 -10.89 20.23 -11.32
CA THR A 300 -9.67 19.93 -12.10
C THR A 300 -8.55 19.25 -11.30
N PRO A 301 -8.16 19.70 -10.09
CA PRO A 301 -7.07 19.04 -9.35
C PRO A 301 -7.35 17.56 -9.05
N THR A 302 -8.61 17.20 -8.79
CA THR A 302 -9.00 15.80 -8.56
C THR A 302 -8.95 15.00 -9.85
N LYS A 303 -9.43 15.54 -10.98
CA LYS A 303 -9.31 14.90 -12.31
C LYS A 303 -7.85 14.61 -12.65
N VAL A 304 -6.96 15.59 -12.45
CA VAL A 304 -5.52 15.43 -12.71
C VAL A 304 -4.91 14.37 -11.80
N LYS A 305 -5.23 14.37 -10.49
CA LYS A 305 -4.77 13.33 -9.56
C LYS A 305 -5.25 11.93 -9.97
N PHE A 306 -6.50 11.81 -10.43
CA PHE A 306 -7.07 10.57 -10.93
C PHE A 306 -6.34 10.06 -12.17
N TYR A 307 -6.24 10.86 -13.23
CA TYR A 307 -5.55 10.46 -14.45
C TYR A 307 -4.08 10.10 -14.19
N ASN A 308 -3.40 10.86 -13.34
CA ASN A 308 -2.03 10.53 -12.95
C ASN A 308 -1.90 9.19 -12.25
N ALA A 309 -2.86 8.83 -11.39
CA ALA A 309 -2.86 7.53 -10.73
C ALA A 309 -3.04 6.41 -11.75
N VAL A 310 -3.93 6.60 -12.74
CA VAL A 310 -4.13 5.62 -13.81
C VAL A 310 -2.88 5.48 -14.68
N LEU A 311 -2.33 6.59 -15.18
CA LEU A 311 -1.12 6.60 -16.01
C LEU A 311 0.06 5.98 -15.27
N ALA A 312 0.19 6.23 -13.96
CA ALA A 312 1.24 5.66 -13.14
C ALA A 312 1.26 4.13 -13.21
N GLU A 313 0.08 3.52 -13.18
CA GLU A 313 -0.05 2.09 -13.12
C GLU A 313 0.02 1.44 -14.51
N LEU A 314 -0.61 2.05 -15.53
CA LEU A 314 -0.48 1.60 -16.92
C LEU A 314 0.98 1.67 -17.40
N GLY A 315 1.66 2.78 -17.13
CA GLY A 315 3.06 2.98 -17.52
C GLY A 315 4.02 2.01 -16.83
N LYS A 316 3.81 1.68 -15.55
CA LYS A 316 4.58 0.64 -14.84
C LYS A 316 4.39 -0.74 -15.49
N ARG A 317 3.14 -1.09 -15.83
CA ARG A 317 2.75 -2.35 -16.48
C ARG A 317 3.17 -2.43 -17.95
N GLY A 318 3.48 -1.29 -18.58
CA GLY A 318 3.81 -1.22 -20.00
C GLY A 318 2.59 -1.29 -20.92
N ASP A 319 1.40 -0.96 -20.41
CA ASP A 319 0.17 -0.88 -21.21
C ASP A 319 0.09 0.49 -21.90
N PHE A 320 0.96 0.68 -22.91
CA PHE A 320 1.10 1.94 -23.64
C PHE A 320 -0.12 2.24 -24.52
N GLU A 321 -0.75 1.22 -25.11
CA GLU A 321 -1.97 1.41 -25.91
C GLU A 321 -3.09 2.06 -25.10
N ARG A 322 -3.36 1.56 -23.88
CA ARG A 322 -4.39 2.13 -23.02
C ARG A 322 -3.97 3.48 -22.46
N MET A 323 -2.68 3.66 -22.18
CA MET A 323 -2.13 4.95 -21.74
C MET A 323 -2.35 6.04 -22.80
N ASP A 324 -2.09 5.72 -24.07
CA ASP A 324 -2.25 6.63 -25.20
C ASP A 324 -3.71 7.03 -25.42
N LYS A 325 -4.64 6.07 -25.32
CA LYS A 325 -6.09 6.35 -25.38
C LYS A 325 -6.53 7.34 -24.31
N ILE A 326 -5.98 7.24 -23.09
CA ILE A 326 -6.29 8.19 -22.01
C ILE A 326 -5.75 9.57 -22.33
N VAL A 327 -4.50 9.64 -22.79
CA VAL A 327 -3.86 10.92 -23.14
C VAL A 327 -4.62 11.63 -24.26
N GLN A 328 -4.97 10.91 -25.32
CA GLN A 328 -5.78 11.44 -26.42
C GLN A 328 -7.16 11.90 -25.95
N ARG A 329 -7.83 11.09 -25.11
CA ARG A 329 -9.12 11.46 -24.54
C ARG A 329 -9.04 12.74 -23.70
N VAL A 330 -8.01 12.89 -22.86
CA VAL A 330 -7.81 14.12 -22.08
C VAL A 330 -7.58 15.32 -23.02
N TRP A 331 -6.82 15.13 -24.09
CA TRP A 331 -6.59 16.18 -25.10
C TRP A 331 -7.87 16.61 -25.82
N GLU A 332 -8.75 15.66 -26.13
CA GLU A 332 -10.00 15.90 -26.88
C GLU A 332 -11.15 16.42 -25.99
N GLU A 333 -11.30 15.90 -24.78
CA GLU A 333 -12.43 16.21 -23.90
C GLU A 333 -12.21 17.46 -23.04
N VAL A 334 -10.95 17.86 -22.79
CA VAL A 334 -10.65 19.05 -21.98
C VAL A 334 -10.64 20.28 -22.89
N PRO A 335 -11.40 21.35 -22.54
CA PRO A 335 -11.36 22.58 -23.32
C PRO A 335 -9.94 23.14 -23.46
N ASN A 336 -9.57 23.63 -24.65
CA ASN A 336 -8.21 24.13 -24.93
C ASN A 336 -7.66 25.10 -23.88
N ARG A 337 -8.53 25.97 -23.32
CA ARG A 337 -8.16 26.95 -22.28
C ARG A 337 -7.74 26.31 -20.95
N GLU A 338 -8.12 25.05 -20.73
CA GLU A 338 -7.85 24.31 -19.50
C GLU A 338 -6.75 23.26 -19.65
N LEU A 339 -6.34 22.91 -20.87
CA LEU A 339 -5.36 21.85 -21.13
C LEU A 339 -4.03 22.06 -20.39
N PHE A 340 -3.61 23.31 -20.20
CA PHE A 340 -2.40 23.64 -19.41
C PHE A 340 -2.46 23.10 -17.97
N LYS A 341 -3.65 23.07 -17.35
CA LYS A 341 -3.84 22.49 -16.00
C LYS A 341 -3.61 20.97 -15.98
N TYR A 342 -3.65 20.31 -17.13
CA TYR A 342 -3.46 18.88 -17.32
C TYR A 342 -2.06 18.53 -17.86
N GLN A 343 -1.17 19.51 -18.07
CA GLN A 343 0.17 19.29 -18.64
C GLN A 343 0.93 18.10 -18.05
N TYR A 344 0.84 17.93 -16.73
CA TYR A 344 1.55 16.87 -16.02
C TYR A 344 1.13 15.45 -16.45
N ILE A 345 -0.09 15.26 -16.96
CA ILE A 345 -0.56 13.98 -17.52
C ILE A 345 0.26 13.62 -18.76
N PHE A 346 0.45 14.57 -19.67
CA PHE A 346 1.22 14.39 -20.91
C PHE A 346 2.71 14.16 -20.61
N HIS A 347 3.29 14.95 -19.70
CA HIS A 347 4.68 14.75 -19.27
C HIS A 347 4.89 13.41 -18.57
N ARG A 348 3.91 12.95 -17.78
CA ARG A 348 3.96 11.65 -17.11
C ARG A 348 3.90 10.49 -18.10
N ALA A 349 3.06 10.59 -19.13
CA ALA A 349 3.06 9.61 -20.23
C ALA A 349 4.42 9.56 -20.93
N ARG A 350 5.00 10.72 -21.29
CA ARG A 350 6.36 10.83 -21.85
C ARG A 350 7.42 10.19 -20.95
N HIS A 351 7.33 10.39 -19.64
CA HIS A 351 8.25 9.79 -18.67
C HIS A 351 8.23 8.26 -18.74
N PHE A 352 7.05 7.64 -18.85
CA PHE A 352 6.97 6.18 -18.95
C PHE A 352 7.54 5.60 -20.24
N TYR A 353 7.35 6.29 -21.38
CA TYR A 353 8.02 5.93 -22.63
C TYR A 353 9.54 5.91 -22.45
N ARG A 354 10.10 6.95 -21.82
CA ARG A 354 11.54 7.02 -21.51
C ARG A 354 11.99 5.92 -20.56
N CYS A 355 11.24 5.67 -19.48
CA CYS A 355 11.59 4.62 -18.52
C CYS A 355 11.60 3.21 -19.13
N LYS A 356 10.83 2.97 -20.20
CA LYS A 356 10.81 1.69 -20.91
C LYS A 356 11.69 1.67 -22.17
N ASN A 357 12.50 2.70 -22.39
CA ASN A 357 13.36 2.85 -23.58
C ASN A 357 12.59 2.73 -24.90
N LEU A 358 11.35 3.21 -24.94
CA LEU A 358 10.52 3.23 -26.14
C LEU A 358 10.56 4.59 -26.82
N ALA A 359 10.40 4.60 -28.15
CA ALA A 359 10.21 5.83 -28.91
C ALA A 359 8.94 6.54 -28.43
N ILE A 360 9.05 7.84 -28.18
CA ILE A 360 7.90 8.66 -27.78
C ILE A 360 7.07 8.94 -29.03
N PRO A 361 5.75 8.69 -29.02
CA PRO A 361 4.90 8.99 -30.16
C PRO A 361 4.92 10.46 -30.55
N GLU A 362 4.94 10.74 -31.86
CA GLU A 362 5.11 12.10 -32.37
C GLU A 362 3.95 13.03 -31.98
N TYR A 363 2.71 12.52 -31.94
CA TYR A 363 1.56 13.28 -31.47
C TYR A 363 1.72 13.73 -30.01
N LEU A 364 2.35 12.91 -29.15
CA LEU A 364 2.57 13.24 -27.75
C LEU A 364 3.62 14.34 -27.61
N LEU A 365 4.67 14.29 -28.44
CA LEU A 365 5.67 15.36 -28.51
C LEU A 365 5.05 16.68 -28.97
N GLU A 366 4.16 16.64 -29.96
CA GLU A 366 3.44 17.81 -30.45
C GLU A 366 2.49 18.39 -29.39
N MET A 367 1.73 17.54 -28.69
CA MET A 367 0.88 17.95 -27.56
C MET A 367 1.70 18.68 -26.49
N ILE A 368 2.84 18.10 -26.08
CA ILE A 368 3.73 18.70 -25.08
C ILE A 368 4.31 20.03 -25.57
N ARG A 369 4.78 20.08 -26.82
CA ARG A 369 5.31 21.31 -27.43
C ARG A 369 4.31 22.46 -27.38
N ARG A 370 3.02 22.18 -27.65
CA ARG A 370 1.94 23.17 -27.60
C ARG A 370 1.63 23.66 -26.19
N LEU A 371 1.82 22.82 -25.19
CA LEU A 371 1.59 23.17 -23.79
C LEU A 371 2.77 23.94 -23.17
N GLY A 372 3.93 23.89 -23.83
CA GLY A 372 5.19 24.47 -23.34
C GLY A 372 5.97 23.50 -22.45
N ASP A 373 7.25 23.80 -22.23
CA ASP A 373 8.05 23.07 -21.25
C ASP A 373 7.74 23.57 -19.83
N TYR A 374 7.71 22.63 -18.88
CA TYR A 374 7.51 22.85 -17.44
C TYR A 374 8.80 23.24 -16.72
#